data_AF-A0A519YR44-F1
#
_entry.id   AF-A0A519YR44-F1
#
_cell.length_a   1.000
_cell.length_b   1.000
_cell.length_c   1.000
_cell.angle_alpha   90.00
_cell.angle_beta   90.00
_cell.angle_gamma   90.00
#
_symmetry.space_group_name_H-M   'P 1'
#
loop_
_entity.id
_entity.type
_entity.pdbx_description
1 polymer ?
#
loop_
_entity_poly.entity_id
_entity_poly.type
_entity_poly.pdbx_seq_one_letter_code
_entity_poly.pdbx_strand_id
1 'polypeptide(L)'
;ALDYFVVFSSTAGVLGNVGQADYAAANAFLDAYAQQRNERVSRGQAQGRTLSVNWPLWAEGGMQVEEATRQAMWRNAGLAPLPTEAGVQALGQALALGGDQVVVLAGQIDQIRRLVLRPAAQRLAQNQARAEAASVNAAQSPSVITATADGGLRDKALRYLTSLMATNLKMPASRIDASAPLEQYGIDSVMSVELVNVLEGAFGAVSKTLFFEYQSIDALADYFLAEHPAQLKQLLGLNKAVSSVPTAQQQSLTAQSPTPAQVTAPSRRKQRFSRSLQARSAEGAPGALDIAIIGISGRYPQARTLQDFWRNLLQGVNSVSEIPAERWDHRRYFDAHRGQLGKTYAKWGGFIDGVEEFDPLFFNISPREALGMDPQERLFLQCVYAAMEDAGYTRDALCAKHQGHGLPGNVGVFAGVMWNEYQLYGAQSHEREQRFALAGNVSSIANRVSYYCNFHGPSLAVDTMCSSSLTAIHLACQNILRGSCEVAIAGGVNVSVHPNKFLALAQGQFAASDGLCKSFGEGGDGYVPGEGVGAV
;
A
#
# COMPACT_ATOMS: atom_id res chain seq x y z
N ALA A 1 21.77 5.03 36.46
CA ALA A 1 22.25 5.22 35.08
C ALA A 1 22.16 3.87 34.37
N LEU A 2 21.83 3.82 33.08
CA LEU A 2 21.95 2.57 32.30
C LEU A 2 23.43 2.40 31.94
N ASP A 3 23.99 1.21 32.14
CA ASP A 3 25.37 0.91 31.73
C ASP A 3 25.44 0.57 30.23
N TYR A 4 24.47 -0.20 29.75
CA TYR A 4 24.35 -0.61 28.35
C TYR A 4 22.91 -0.47 27.84
N PHE A 5 22.77 -0.08 26.57
CA PHE A 5 21.51 -0.10 25.83
C PHE A 5 21.76 -0.81 24.48
N VAL A 6 21.27 -2.04 24.34
CA VAL A 6 21.50 -2.85 23.14
C VAL A 6 20.23 -2.87 22.30
N VAL A 7 20.35 -2.53 21.02
CA VAL A 7 19.26 -2.63 20.04
C VAL A 7 19.55 -3.77 19.07
N PHE A 8 18.53 -4.59 18.80
CA PHE A 8 18.64 -5.72 17.90
C PHE A 8 18.12 -5.31 16.54
N SER A 9 19.07 -5.08 15.64
CA SER A 9 18.85 -4.74 14.23
C SER A 9 19.05 -5.99 13.37
N SER A 10 18.92 -5.82 12.06
CA SER A 10 19.04 -6.89 11.07
C SER A 10 20.15 -6.58 10.07
N THR A 11 20.79 -7.62 9.56
CA THR A 11 21.71 -7.53 8.41
C THR A 11 21.07 -6.88 7.18
N ALA A 12 19.73 -6.93 7.07
CA ALA A 12 18.97 -6.22 6.03
C ALA A 12 19.16 -4.69 6.08
N GLY A 13 19.39 -4.10 7.26
CA GLY A 13 19.67 -2.66 7.39
C GLY A 13 21.00 -2.22 6.78
N VAL A 14 21.94 -3.16 6.61
CA VAL A 14 23.30 -2.87 6.10
C VAL A 14 23.49 -3.38 4.67
N LEU A 15 22.99 -4.59 4.38
CA LEU A 15 23.17 -5.24 3.08
C LEU A 15 21.98 -5.02 2.14
N GLY A 16 20.85 -4.55 2.66
CA GLY A 16 19.57 -4.53 1.96
C GLY A 16 18.95 -5.93 1.87
N ASN A 17 17.64 -5.96 1.64
CA ASN A 17 16.97 -7.20 1.24
C ASN A 17 15.87 -6.88 0.22
N VAL A 18 15.83 -7.64 -0.87
CA VAL A 18 14.90 -7.43 -1.97
C VAL A 18 13.48 -7.74 -1.47
N GLY A 19 12.53 -6.82 -1.73
CA GLY A 19 11.15 -6.96 -1.27
C GLY A 19 10.91 -6.63 0.21
N GLN A 20 11.92 -6.11 0.93
CA GLN A 20 11.82 -5.77 2.37
C GLN A 20 12.43 -4.39 2.67
N ALA A 21 12.09 -3.38 1.86
CA ALA A 21 12.67 -2.04 1.97
C ALA A 21 12.26 -1.31 3.26
N ASP A 22 11.01 -1.48 3.68
CA ASP A 22 10.46 -1.01 4.95
C ASP A 22 11.20 -1.60 6.16
N TYR A 23 11.39 -2.92 6.15
CA TYR A 23 12.12 -3.64 7.18
C TYR A 23 13.60 -3.23 7.21
N ALA A 24 14.25 -3.10 6.04
CA ALA A 24 15.63 -2.62 5.96
C ALA A 24 15.77 -1.19 6.50
N ALA A 25 14.84 -0.28 6.15
CA ALA A 25 14.85 1.10 6.63
C ALA A 25 14.66 1.20 8.15
N ALA A 26 13.74 0.42 8.73
CA ALA A 26 13.54 0.38 10.18
C ALA A 26 14.80 -0.08 10.93
N ASN A 27 15.50 -1.08 10.41
CA ASN A 27 16.74 -1.58 10.99
C ASN A 27 17.91 -0.59 10.82
N ALA A 28 18.00 0.09 9.67
CA ALA A 28 18.98 1.16 9.46
C ALA A 28 18.75 2.36 10.40
N PHE A 29 17.49 2.65 10.76
CA PHE A 29 17.18 3.66 11.79
C PHE A 29 17.75 3.26 13.17
N LEU A 30 17.60 1.99 13.58
CA LEU A 30 18.17 1.51 14.85
C LEU A 30 19.69 1.68 14.89
N ASP A 31 20.36 1.42 13.77
CA ASP A 31 21.80 1.59 13.61
C ASP A 31 22.21 3.07 13.77
N ALA A 32 21.52 3.97 13.06
CA ALA A 32 21.77 5.41 13.17
C ALA A 32 21.44 5.97 14.56
N TYR A 33 20.39 5.46 15.20
CA TYR A 33 20.00 5.85 16.55
C TYR A 33 21.06 5.47 17.60
N ALA A 34 21.65 4.28 17.47
CA ALA A 34 22.73 3.84 18.36
C ALA A 34 23.94 4.79 18.31
N GLN A 35 24.35 5.17 17.10
CA GLN A 35 25.41 6.16 16.88
C GLN A 35 25.03 7.54 17.48
N GLN A 36 23.85 8.06 17.15
CA GLN A 36 23.38 9.36 17.63
C GLN A 36 23.33 9.41 19.16
N ARG A 37 22.87 8.34 19.82
CA ARG A 37 22.81 8.27 21.28
C ARG A 37 24.22 8.27 21.88
N ASN A 38 25.18 7.56 21.30
CA ASN A 38 26.57 7.57 21.77
C ASN A 38 27.25 8.94 21.58
N GLU A 39 26.91 9.68 20.51
CA GLU A 39 27.33 11.07 20.39
C GLU A 39 26.74 11.98 21.47
N ARG A 40 25.52 11.72 21.92
CA ARG A 40 24.93 12.45 23.05
C ARG A 40 25.62 12.11 24.37
N VAL A 41 26.04 10.85 24.54
CA VAL A 41 26.80 10.40 25.72
C VAL A 41 28.17 11.10 25.75
N SER A 42 28.88 11.19 24.63
CA SER A 42 30.17 11.90 24.56
C SER A 42 30.04 13.41 24.84
N ARG A 43 28.86 13.99 24.62
CA ARG A 43 28.50 15.38 24.96
C ARG A 43 27.91 15.54 26.38
N GLY A 44 27.85 14.48 27.18
CA GLY A 44 27.27 14.50 28.54
C GLY A 44 25.74 14.66 28.60
N GLN A 45 25.04 14.48 27.48
CA GLN A 45 23.59 14.64 27.34
C GLN A 45 22.81 13.32 27.49
N ALA A 46 23.53 12.22 27.68
CA ALA A 46 23.01 10.87 27.92
C ALA A 46 24.06 10.06 28.71
N GLN A 47 23.67 8.91 29.23
CA GLN A 47 24.53 8.01 30.01
C GLN A 47 24.44 6.57 29.47
N GLY A 48 25.52 5.81 29.66
CA GLY A 48 25.63 4.42 29.21
C GLY A 48 26.06 4.27 27.76
N ARG A 49 26.44 3.05 27.37
CA ARG A 49 26.87 2.74 26.00
C ARG A 49 25.75 2.12 25.19
N THR A 50 25.56 2.58 23.96
CA THR A 50 24.58 2.03 23.02
C THR A 50 25.28 1.12 22.02
N LEU A 51 24.66 -0.02 21.69
CA LEU A 51 25.18 -0.93 20.68
C LEU A 51 24.03 -1.40 19.79
N SER A 52 24.14 -1.21 18.48
CA SER A 52 23.31 -1.91 17.50
C SER A 52 23.97 -3.20 17.05
N VAL A 53 23.25 -4.32 17.12
CA VAL A 53 23.73 -5.60 16.60
C VAL A 53 22.85 -6.01 15.42
N ASN A 54 23.43 -6.08 14.22
CA ASN A 54 22.73 -6.53 13.02
C ASN A 54 22.77 -8.05 12.93
N TRP A 55 21.65 -8.69 13.23
CA TRP A 55 21.53 -10.15 13.23
C TRP A 55 21.22 -10.71 11.83
N PRO A 56 21.78 -11.88 11.48
CA PRO A 56 21.37 -12.62 10.30
C PRO A 56 20.11 -13.44 10.62
N LEU A 57 19.66 -14.25 9.65
CA LEU A 57 18.65 -15.27 9.90
C LEU A 57 19.14 -16.26 10.96
N TRP A 58 18.30 -16.58 11.95
CA TRP A 58 18.61 -17.57 12.99
C TRP A 58 18.22 -18.98 12.53
N ALA A 59 19.00 -19.98 12.92
CA ALA A 59 18.69 -21.38 12.63
C ALA A 59 17.48 -21.85 13.45
N GLU A 60 17.47 -21.49 14.74
CA GLU A 60 16.34 -21.72 15.65
C GLU A 60 15.59 -20.40 15.88
N GLY A 61 14.28 -20.37 15.64
CA GLY A 61 13.48 -19.16 15.80
C GLY A 61 12.16 -19.16 15.02
N GLY A 62 11.35 -18.11 15.22
CA GLY A 62 10.02 -18.00 14.61
C GLY A 62 10.02 -17.59 13.12
N MET A 63 11.12 -17.02 12.62
CA MET A 63 11.26 -16.66 11.21
C MET A 63 12.01 -17.77 10.48
N GLN A 64 11.26 -18.61 9.75
CA GLN A 64 11.80 -19.70 8.95
C GLN A 64 11.71 -19.32 7.48
N VAL A 65 12.75 -19.64 6.70
CA VAL A 65 12.75 -19.47 5.25
C VAL A 65 12.71 -20.84 4.59
N GLU A 66 12.09 -20.91 3.41
CA GLU A 66 12.04 -22.13 2.61
C GLU A 66 13.43 -22.66 2.28
N GLU A 67 13.50 -23.98 2.09
CA GLU A 67 14.75 -24.67 1.80
C GLU A 67 15.44 -24.14 0.53
N ALA A 68 14.66 -23.75 -0.49
CA ALA A 68 15.18 -23.16 -1.71
C ALA A 68 15.91 -21.83 -1.46
N THR A 69 15.34 -20.95 -0.62
CA THR A 69 15.94 -19.68 -0.22
C THR A 69 17.21 -19.88 0.60
N ARG A 70 17.19 -20.86 1.53
CA ARG A 70 18.37 -21.24 2.31
C ARG A 70 19.53 -21.70 1.43
N GLN A 71 19.23 -22.54 0.42
CA GLN A 71 20.23 -22.99 -0.54
C GLN A 71 20.73 -21.87 -1.46
N ALA A 72 19.88 -20.89 -1.79
CA ALA A 72 20.28 -19.72 -2.57
C ALA A 72 21.22 -18.79 -1.78
N MET A 73 20.94 -18.54 -0.50
CA MET A 73 21.81 -17.76 0.40
C MET A 73 23.20 -18.39 0.52
N TRP A 74 23.26 -19.71 0.69
CA TRP A 74 24.51 -20.44 0.75
C TRP A 74 25.29 -20.39 -0.57
N ARG A 75 24.63 -20.63 -1.70
CA ARG A 75 25.28 -20.66 -3.03
C ARG A 75 25.76 -19.29 -3.50
N ASN A 76 24.97 -18.23 -3.27
CA ASN A 76 25.20 -16.90 -3.86
C ASN A 76 26.00 -15.96 -2.96
N ALA A 77 25.83 -16.07 -1.64
CA ALA A 77 26.42 -15.16 -0.66
C ALA A 77 27.31 -15.88 0.37
N GLY A 78 27.32 -17.22 0.37
CA GLY A 78 28.00 -18.02 1.37
C GLY A 78 27.41 -17.85 2.77
N LEU A 79 26.17 -17.37 2.90
CA LEU A 79 25.51 -17.13 4.18
C LEU A 79 24.74 -18.36 4.64
N ALA A 80 24.79 -18.63 5.94
CA ALA A 80 24.03 -19.68 6.61
C ALA A 80 23.21 -19.11 7.77
N PRO A 81 22.08 -19.74 8.13
CA PRO A 81 21.38 -19.42 9.37
C PRO A 81 22.32 -19.56 10.58
N LEU A 82 22.21 -18.63 11.53
CA LEU A 82 23.04 -18.55 12.73
C LEU A 82 22.48 -19.46 13.83
N PRO A 83 23.24 -20.46 14.32
CA PRO A 83 22.84 -21.26 15.47
C PRO A 83 22.78 -20.43 16.74
N THR A 84 21.85 -20.77 17.63
CA THR A 84 21.56 -20.00 18.84
C THR A 84 22.78 -19.84 19.75
N GLU A 85 23.53 -20.92 19.96
CA GLU A 85 24.75 -20.90 20.77
C GLU A 85 25.80 -19.93 20.21
N ALA A 86 25.99 -19.93 18.89
CA ALA A 86 26.91 -19.01 18.22
C ALA A 86 26.41 -17.56 18.30
N GLY A 87 25.10 -17.32 18.24
CA GLY A 87 24.50 -16.00 18.40
C GLY A 87 24.70 -15.42 19.80
N VAL A 88 24.53 -16.22 20.85
CA VAL A 88 24.79 -15.78 22.24
C VAL A 88 26.26 -15.45 22.44
N GLN A 89 27.19 -16.25 21.90
CA GLN A 89 28.63 -15.95 21.95
C GLN A 89 28.96 -14.66 21.19
N ALA A 90 28.36 -14.45 20.02
CA ALA A 90 28.55 -13.24 19.21
C ALA A 90 28.08 -11.97 19.94
N LEU A 91 26.99 -12.02 20.71
CA LEU A 91 26.53 -10.88 21.51
C LEU A 91 27.57 -10.50 22.58
N GLY A 92 28.15 -11.49 23.27
CA GLY A 92 29.20 -11.26 24.27
C GLY A 92 30.44 -10.60 23.64
N GLN A 93 30.84 -11.04 22.45
CA GLN A 93 31.95 -10.43 21.70
C GLN A 93 31.61 -9.02 21.22
N ALA A 94 30.38 -8.78 20.73
CA ALA A 94 29.94 -7.49 20.25
C ALA A 94 29.97 -6.42 21.36
N LEU A 95 29.58 -6.78 22.58
CA LEU A 95 29.68 -5.90 23.75
C LEU A 95 31.15 -5.52 24.07
N ALA A 96 32.10 -6.44 23.87
CA ALA A 96 33.52 -6.20 24.13
C ALA A 96 34.23 -5.36 23.06
N LEU A 97 33.73 -5.32 21.81
CA LEU A 97 34.41 -4.68 20.66
C LEU A 97 34.52 -3.14 20.70
N GLY A 98 33.83 -2.47 21.61
CA GLY A 98 33.91 -1.00 21.74
C GLY A 98 33.15 -0.18 20.68
N GLY A 99 32.64 -0.80 19.61
CA GLY A 99 31.89 -0.10 18.54
C GLY A 99 30.45 0.23 18.88
N ASP A 100 29.86 1.14 18.08
CA ASP A 100 28.45 1.56 18.13
C ASP A 100 27.52 0.60 17.36
N GLN A 101 28.07 -0.09 16.36
CA GLN A 101 27.36 -1.02 15.48
C GLN A 101 28.24 -2.25 15.19
N VAL A 102 27.65 -3.44 15.23
CA VAL A 102 28.32 -4.71 14.89
C VAL A 102 27.40 -5.54 13.99
N VAL A 103 27.94 -6.01 12.87
CA VAL A 103 27.25 -6.93 11.96
C VAL A 103 27.68 -8.37 12.23
N VAL A 104 26.72 -9.24 12.50
CA VAL A 104 26.95 -10.67 12.72
C VAL A 104 26.55 -11.43 11.46
N LEU A 105 27.47 -12.28 10.95
CA LEU A 105 27.24 -13.12 9.78
C LEU A 105 27.76 -14.53 10.06
N ALA A 106 27.02 -15.54 9.64
CA ALA A 106 27.41 -16.93 9.72
C ALA A 106 27.50 -17.53 8.31
N GLY A 107 28.48 -18.41 8.09
CA GLY A 107 28.67 -19.10 6.81
C GLY A 107 30.13 -19.17 6.36
N GLN A 108 30.36 -19.18 5.05
CA GLN A 108 31.69 -19.33 4.45
C GLN A 108 32.49 -18.02 4.51
N ILE A 109 33.52 -18.00 5.36
CA ILE A 109 34.33 -16.81 5.68
C ILE A 109 34.84 -16.09 4.42
N ASP A 110 35.37 -16.81 3.43
CA ASP A 110 35.95 -16.19 2.23
C ASP A 110 34.90 -15.54 1.33
N GLN A 111 33.70 -16.10 1.27
CA GLN A 111 32.59 -15.50 0.52
C GLN A 111 32.04 -14.27 1.25
N ILE A 112 31.85 -14.38 2.58
CA ILE A 112 31.37 -13.29 3.42
C ILE A 112 32.34 -12.11 3.39
N ARG A 113 33.64 -12.35 3.46
CA ARG A 113 34.66 -11.30 3.32
C ARG A 113 34.55 -10.58 1.98
N ARG A 114 34.29 -11.30 0.89
CA ARG A 114 34.06 -10.68 -0.43
C ARG A 114 32.75 -9.90 -0.48
N LEU A 115 31.71 -10.31 0.25
CA LEU A 115 30.43 -9.60 0.29
C LEU A 115 30.55 -8.27 1.06
N VAL A 116 31.23 -8.29 2.21
CA VAL A 116 31.28 -7.18 3.16
C VAL A 116 32.43 -6.21 2.90
N LEU A 117 33.60 -6.72 2.52
CA LEU A 117 34.83 -5.90 2.33
C LEU A 117 34.98 -5.37 0.90
N ARG A 118 34.01 -5.60 0.01
CA ARG A 118 33.99 -4.97 -1.32
C ARG A 118 33.74 -3.46 -1.17
N PRO A 119 34.57 -2.59 -1.79
CA PRO A 119 34.35 -1.16 -1.81
C PRO A 119 32.92 -0.81 -2.25
N ALA A 120 32.27 0.12 -1.56
CA ALA A 120 30.90 0.55 -1.88
C ALA A 120 30.73 0.96 -3.35
N ALA A 121 31.78 1.54 -3.95
CA ALA A 121 31.84 1.88 -5.38
C ALA A 121 31.73 0.66 -6.31
N GLN A 122 32.29 -0.49 -5.92
CA GLN A 122 32.19 -1.73 -6.70
C GLN A 122 30.85 -2.44 -6.49
N ARG A 123 30.21 -2.31 -5.31
CA ARG A 123 28.84 -2.79 -5.09
C ARG A 123 27.83 -1.99 -5.89
N LEU A 124 27.97 -0.66 -5.93
CA LEU A 124 27.17 0.21 -6.80
C LEU A 124 27.42 -0.10 -8.28
N ALA A 125 28.68 -0.28 -8.70
CA ALA A 125 29.00 -0.63 -10.08
C ALA A 125 28.54 -2.04 -10.49
N GLN A 126 28.48 -3.03 -9.59
CA GLN A 126 27.92 -4.36 -9.88
C GLN A 126 26.40 -4.39 -9.82
N ASN A 127 25.78 -3.62 -8.93
CA ASN A 127 24.32 -3.46 -8.91
C ASN A 127 23.86 -2.64 -10.12
N GLN A 128 24.63 -1.64 -10.54
CA GLN A 128 24.47 -0.94 -11.82
C GLN A 128 24.77 -1.86 -12.98
N ALA A 129 25.83 -2.67 -12.97
CA ALA A 129 26.11 -3.63 -14.04
C ALA A 129 25.11 -4.80 -14.10
N ARG A 130 24.47 -5.18 -12.99
CA ARG A 130 23.36 -6.14 -12.97
C ARG A 130 22.05 -5.50 -13.40
N ALA A 131 21.80 -4.25 -12.99
CA ALA A 131 20.68 -3.45 -13.47
C ALA A 131 20.85 -3.08 -14.95
N GLU A 132 22.09 -2.91 -15.42
CA GLU A 132 22.49 -2.68 -16.81
C GLU A 132 22.50 -4.00 -17.58
N ALA A 133 22.89 -5.14 -17.01
CA ALA A 133 22.72 -6.43 -17.68
C ALA A 133 21.24 -6.83 -17.78
N ALA A 134 20.43 -6.49 -16.76
CA ALA A 134 18.98 -6.61 -16.80
C ALA A 134 18.35 -5.60 -17.77
N SER A 135 18.86 -4.37 -17.83
CA SER A 135 18.37 -3.34 -18.75
C SER A 135 18.93 -3.45 -20.16
N VAL A 136 20.07 -4.11 -20.40
CA VAL A 136 20.62 -4.45 -21.73
C VAL A 136 19.92 -5.71 -22.27
N ASN A 137 19.50 -6.63 -21.40
CA ASN A 137 18.54 -7.68 -21.77
C ASN A 137 17.12 -7.10 -22.03
N ALA A 138 16.74 -5.97 -21.42
CA ALA A 138 15.50 -5.26 -21.73
C ALA A 138 15.62 -4.28 -22.93
N ALA A 139 16.81 -3.71 -23.17
CA ALA A 139 17.10 -2.71 -24.21
C ALA A 139 17.66 -3.31 -25.50
N GLN A 140 17.76 -4.64 -25.59
CA GLN A 140 17.78 -5.37 -26.86
C GLN A 140 16.39 -5.94 -27.18
N SER A 141 15.36 -5.11 -27.03
CA SER A 141 14.15 -5.23 -27.83
C SER A 141 14.40 -4.55 -29.19
N PRO A 142 14.12 -5.18 -30.34
CA PRO A 142 14.44 -4.60 -31.64
C PRO A 142 13.65 -3.32 -31.87
N SER A 143 14.34 -2.28 -32.33
CA SER A 143 13.74 -1.09 -32.94
C SER A 143 12.67 -1.49 -33.95
N VAL A 144 11.49 -0.88 -33.80
CA VAL A 144 10.40 -0.66 -34.76
C VAL A 144 10.68 -1.28 -36.14
N ILE A 145 10.41 -2.57 -36.25
CA ILE A 145 10.04 -3.15 -37.53
C ILE A 145 8.57 -2.78 -37.69
N THR A 146 8.26 -2.02 -38.74
CA THR A 146 6.92 -1.97 -39.33
C THR A 146 6.44 -3.41 -39.58
N ALA A 147 5.71 -3.96 -38.61
CA ALA A 147 5.29 -5.35 -38.59
C ALA A 147 3.78 -5.44 -38.82
N THR A 148 3.39 -5.41 -40.09
CA THR A 148 2.28 -6.24 -40.56
C THR A 148 2.70 -7.71 -40.45
N ALA A 149 2.66 -8.31 -39.25
CA ALA A 149 2.80 -9.76 -39.05
C ALA A 149 2.43 -10.33 -37.64
N ASP A 150 2.30 -9.54 -36.56
CA ASP A 150 2.26 -10.08 -35.18
C ASP A 150 0.90 -10.06 -34.45
N GLY A 151 -0.20 -9.77 -35.15
CA GLY A 151 -1.56 -9.85 -34.56
C GLY A 151 -1.94 -11.27 -34.09
N GLY A 152 -1.24 -12.30 -34.57
CA GLY A 152 -1.59 -13.69 -34.29
C GLY A 152 -1.11 -14.25 -32.96
N LEU A 153 -0.04 -13.73 -32.35
CA LEU A 153 0.51 -14.31 -31.11
C LEU A 153 -0.25 -13.82 -29.87
N ARG A 154 -0.53 -12.51 -29.80
CA ARG A 154 -1.37 -11.93 -28.74
C ARG A 154 -2.78 -12.51 -28.74
N ASP A 155 -3.42 -12.63 -29.91
CA ASP A 155 -4.74 -13.26 -30.05
C ASP A 155 -4.77 -14.74 -29.65
N LYS A 156 -3.65 -15.46 -29.82
CA LYS A 156 -3.54 -16.86 -29.37
C LYS A 156 -3.33 -16.93 -27.85
N ALA A 157 -2.54 -16.03 -27.27
CA ALA A 157 -2.35 -15.92 -25.83
C ALA A 157 -3.67 -15.56 -25.12
N LEU A 158 -4.39 -14.56 -25.63
CA LEU A 158 -5.71 -14.16 -25.17
C LEU A 158 -6.70 -15.32 -25.21
N ARG A 159 -6.79 -16.04 -26.34
CA ARG A 159 -7.67 -17.21 -26.45
C ARG A 159 -7.30 -18.34 -25.49
N TYR A 160 -6.00 -18.59 -25.32
CA TYR A 160 -5.52 -19.60 -24.38
C TYR A 160 -5.89 -19.24 -22.93
N LEU A 161 -5.57 -18.03 -22.48
CA LEU A 161 -5.90 -17.56 -21.13
C LEU A 161 -7.42 -17.48 -20.91
N THR A 162 -8.18 -17.02 -21.91
CA THR A 162 -9.66 -17.03 -21.86
C THR A 162 -10.22 -18.45 -21.74
N SER A 163 -9.65 -19.43 -22.43
CA SER A 163 -10.07 -20.83 -22.31
C SER A 163 -9.71 -21.44 -20.95
N LEU A 164 -8.57 -21.05 -20.39
CA LEU A 164 -8.11 -21.46 -19.06
C LEU A 164 -9.05 -20.92 -17.98
N MET A 165 -9.43 -19.65 -18.11
CA MET A 165 -10.40 -18.97 -17.25
C MET A 165 -11.79 -19.59 -17.38
N ALA A 166 -12.28 -19.81 -18.61
CA ALA A 166 -13.57 -20.45 -18.88
C ALA A 166 -13.69 -21.84 -18.22
N THR A 167 -12.61 -22.62 -18.27
CA THR A 167 -12.57 -23.97 -17.70
C THR A 167 -12.63 -23.93 -16.17
N ASN A 168 -11.85 -23.06 -15.53
CA ASN A 168 -11.82 -22.94 -14.07
C ASN A 168 -13.09 -22.29 -13.50
N LEU A 169 -13.59 -21.25 -14.16
CA LEU A 169 -14.83 -20.54 -13.80
C LEU A 169 -16.10 -21.31 -14.16
N LYS A 170 -15.98 -22.47 -14.83
CA LYS A 170 -17.10 -23.30 -15.32
C LYS A 170 -18.13 -22.49 -16.11
N MET A 171 -17.66 -21.52 -16.91
CA MET A 171 -18.51 -20.67 -17.74
C MET A 171 -18.05 -20.68 -19.19
N PRO A 172 -18.95 -20.45 -20.17
CA PRO A 172 -18.56 -20.38 -21.57
C PRO A 172 -17.57 -19.23 -21.81
N ALA A 173 -16.52 -19.49 -22.60
CA ALA A 173 -15.54 -18.46 -22.99
C ALA A 173 -16.18 -17.23 -23.64
N SER A 174 -17.36 -17.37 -24.25
CA SER A 174 -18.14 -16.27 -24.85
C SER A 174 -18.77 -15.32 -23.82
N ARG A 175 -18.77 -15.66 -22.53
CA ARG A 175 -19.24 -14.78 -21.43
C ARG A 175 -18.11 -14.11 -20.67
N ILE A 176 -16.86 -14.28 -21.11
CA ILE A 176 -15.68 -13.68 -20.52
C ILE A 176 -15.19 -12.59 -21.45
N ASP A 177 -15.36 -11.35 -21.01
CA ASP A 177 -14.69 -10.18 -21.59
C ASP A 177 -13.25 -10.13 -21.06
N ALA A 178 -12.29 -10.12 -21.98
CA ALA A 178 -10.87 -10.12 -21.65
C ALA A 178 -10.36 -8.81 -21.05
N SER A 179 -11.07 -7.71 -21.30
CA SER A 179 -10.76 -6.37 -20.80
C SER A 179 -11.39 -6.07 -19.43
N ALA A 180 -12.39 -6.85 -19.04
CA ALA A 180 -13.11 -6.65 -17.79
C ALA A 180 -12.27 -7.10 -16.57
N PRO A 181 -12.44 -6.42 -15.41
CA PRO A 181 -11.82 -6.84 -14.16
C PRO A 181 -12.20 -8.26 -13.77
N LEU A 182 -11.20 -9.07 -13.40
CA LEU A 182 -11.36 -10.49 -13.06
C LEU A 182 -12.31 -10.75 -11.88
N GLU A 183 -12.41 -9.79 -10.96
CA GLU A 183 -13.32 -9.80 -9.82
C GLU A 183 -14.79 -9.86 -10.22
N GLN A 184 -15.17 -9.28 -11.37
CA GLN A 184 -16.55 -9.32 -11.87
C GLN A 184 -17.01 -10.76 -12.17
N TYR A 185 -16.06 -11.68 -12.37
CA TYR A 185 -16.34 -13.10 -12.58
C TYR A 185 -16.27 -13.93 -11.30
N GLY A 186 -16.14 -13.27 -10.13
CA GLY A 186 -16.11 -13.93 -8.83
C GLY A 186 -14.76 -14.54 -8.46
N ILE A 187 -13.67 -14.11 -9.10
CA ILE A 187 -12.30 -14.54 -8.72
C ILE A 187 -11.96 -13.91 -7.37
N ASP A 188 -12.05 -14.72 -6.31
CA ASP A 188 -11.71 -14.35 -4.93
C ASP A 188 -10.30 -14.86 -4.53
N SER A 189 -9.90 -14.64 -3.28
CA SER A 189 -8.59 -15.06 -2.76
C SER A 189 -8.38 -16.58 -2.78
N VAL A 190 -9.44 -17.40 -2.78
CA VAL A 190 -9.34 -18.86 -2.82
C VAL A 190 -9.19 -19.34 -4.27
N MET A 191 -10.01 -18.80 -5.16
CA MET A 191 -9.98 -19.14 -6.58
C MET A 191 -8.72 -18.60 -7.27
N SER A 192 -8.15 -17.49 -6.76
CA SER A 192 -6.85 -16.96 -7.18
C SER A 192 -5.71 -17.96 -6.92
N VAL A 193 -5.73 -18.68 -5.80
CA VAL A 193 -4.70 -19.71 -5.50
C VAL A 193 -4.81 -20.89 -6.46
N GLU A 194 -6.02 -21.35 -6.75
CA GLU A 194 -6.25 -22.43 -7.73
C GLU A 194 -5.79 -22.01 -9.14
N LEU A 195 -6.14 -20.80 -9.56
CA LEU A 195 -5.72 -20.24 -10.85
C LEU A 195 -4.20 -20.05 -10.93
N VAL A 196 -3.54 -19.62 -9.85
CA VAL A 196 -2.07 -19.54 -9.79
C VAL A 196 -1.46 -20.93 -9.98
N ASN A 197 -1.97 -21.96 -9.29
CA ASN A 197 -1.44 -23.31 -9.43
C ASN A 197 -1.63 -23.87 -10.85
N VAL A 198 -2.74 -23.54 -11.51
CA VAL A 198 -2.99 -23.90 -12.92
C VAL A 198 -2.00 -23.18 -13.85
N LEU A 199 -1.75 -21.89 -13.62
CA LEU A 199 -0.75 -21.12 -14.37
C LEU A 199 0.67 -21.62 -14.09
N GLU A 200 0.98 -22.05 -12.87
CA GLU A 200 2.28 -22.65 -12.55
C GLU A 200 2.55 -23.94 -13.31
N GLY A 201 1.49 -24.74 -13.51
CA GLY A 201 1.56 -25.95 -14.35
C GLY A 201 1.85 -25.64 -15.83
N ALA A 202 1.44 -24.48 -16.33
CA ALA A 202 1.66 -24.07 -17.72
C ALA A 202 2.98 -23.30 -17.91
N PHE A 203 3.29 -22.34 -17.04
CA PHE A 203 4.36 -21.35 -17.23
C PHE A 203 5.56 -21.53 -16.29
N GLY A 204 5.50 -22.45 -15.31
CA GLY A 204 6.50 -22.57 -14.25
C GLY A 204 6.18 -21.67 -13.05
N ALA A 205 7.13 -21.45 -12.14
CA ALA A 205 6.87 -20.63 -10.95
C ALA A 205 6.42 -19.20 -11.34
N VAL A 206 5.19 -18.82 -10.98
CA VAL A 206 4.65 -17.47 -11.14
C VAL A 206 4.41 -16.84 -9.78
N SER A 207 4.27 -15.51 -9.72
CA SER A 207 4.00 -14.82 -8.46
C SER A 207 2.68 -15.30 -7.84
N LYS A 208 2.66 -15.55 -6.53
CA LYS A 208 1.42 -15.84 -5.80
C LYS A 208 0.49 -14.63 -5.75
N THR A 209 1.00 -13.42 -5.99
CA THR A 209 0.24 -12.17 -6.06
C THR A 209 -0.18 -11.78 -7.49
N LEU A 210 0.06 -12.65 -8.50
CA LEU A 210 -0.12 -12.32 -9.91
C LEU A 210 -1.51 -11.76 -10.25
N PHE A 211 -2.58 -12.32 -9.69
CA PHE A 211 -3.95 -11.85 -9.94
C PHE A 211 -4.32 -10.55 -9.20
N PHE A 212 -3.52 -10.13 -8.21
CA PHE A 212 -3.66 -8.82 -7.57
C PHE A 212 -2.96 -7.73 -8.38
N GLU A 213 -1.85 -8.08 -9.05
CA GLU A 213 -1.07 -7.16 -9.89
C GLU A 213 -1.70 -6.97 -11.28
N TYR A 214 -2.29 -8.02 -11.85
CA TYR A 214 -2.89 -8.01 -13.20
C TYR A 214 -4.37 -8.43 -13.14
N GLN A 215 -5.24 -7.43 -13.12
CA GLN A 215 -6.67 -7.62 -12.87
C GLN A 215 -7.52 -7.88 -14.13
N SER A 216 -6.93 -8.12 -15.30
CA SER A 216 -7.67 -8.48 -16.53
C SER A 216 -6.92 -9.54 -17.35
N ILE A 217 -7.62 -10.22 -18.24
CA ILE A 217 -7.00 -11.23 -19.13
C ILE A 217 -6.06 -10.55 -20.13
N ASP A 218 -6.40 -9.35 -20.60
CA ASP A 218 -5.50 -8.53 -21.41
C ASP A 218 -4.19 -8.22 -20.68
N ALA A 219 -4.27 -7.76 -19.43
CA ALA A 219 -3.10 -7.43 -18.63
C ALA A 219 -2.22 -8.67 -18.35
N LEU A 220 -2.85 -9.83 -18.09
CA LEU A 220 -2.14 -11.10 -17.94
C LEU A 220 -1.50 -11.56 -19.27
N ALA A 221 -2.19 -11.39 -20.40
CA ALA A 221 -1.65 -11.75 -21.70
C ALA A 221 -0.42 -10.91 -22.04
N ASP A 222 -0.47 -9.61 -21.78
CA ASP A 222 0.63 -8.69 -22.01
C ASP A 222 1.81 -8.98 -21.04
N TYR A 223 1.54 -9.33 -19.78
CA TYR A 223 2.55 -9.81 -18.83
C TYR A 223 3.27 -11.08 -19.32
N PHE A 224 2.53 -12.12 -19.71
CA PHE A 224 3.15 -13.37 -20.17
C PHE A 224 3.86 -13.22 -21.53
N LEU A 225 3.43 -12.30 -22.38
CA LEU A 225 4.12 -11.95 -23.61
C LEU A 225 5.46 -11.25 -23.35
N ALA A 226 5.54 -10.40 -22.31
CA ALA A 226 6.75 -9.70 -21.93
C ALA A 226 7.75 -10.60 -21.17
N GLU A 227 7.28 -11.32 -20.15
CA GLU A 227 8.15 -12.04 -19.19
C GLU A 227 8.38 -13.52 -19.56
N HIS A 228 7.46 -14.16 -20.29
CA HIS A 228 7.53 -15.59 -20.63
C HIS A 228 7.32 -15.93 -22.13
N PRO A 229 7.93 -15.20 -23.09
CA PRO A 229 7.66 -15.35 -24.51
C PRO A 229 8.06 -16.73 -25.09
N ALA A 230 9.07 -17.38 -24.52
CA ALA A 230 9.55 -18.69 -24.99
C ALA A 230 8.58 -19.82 -24.62
N GLN A 231 8.09 -19.82 -23.37
CA GLN A 231 7.10 -20.78 -22.88
C GLN A 231 5.76 -20.60 -23.59
N LEU A 232 5.33 -19.35 -23.82
CA LEU A 232 4.10 -19.05 -24.54
C LEU A 232 4.14 -19.55 -25.99
N LYS A 233 5.27 -19.39 -26.69
CA LYS A 233 5.48 -19.94 -28.05
C LYS A 233 5.48 -21.47 -28.07
N GLN A 234 5.96 -22.11 -27.00
CA GLN A 234 5.97 -23.57 -26.84
C GLN A 234 4.57 -24.12 -26.55
N LEU A 235 3.81 -23.51 -25.64
CA LEU A 235 2.42 -23.85 -25.30
C LEU A 235 1.48 -23.66 -26.50
N LEU A 236 1.71 -22.62 -27.30
CA LEU A 236 0.92 -22.31 -28.50
C LEU A 236 1.36 -23.11 -29.75
N GLY A 237 2.29 -24.05 -29.61
CA GLY A 237 2.65 -25.03 -30.65
C GLY A 237 3.40 -24.47 -31.85
N LEU A 238 4.13 -23.36 -31.71
CA LEU A 238 4.78 -22.67 -32.85
C LEU A 238 6.15 -23.23 -33.27
N ASN A 239 6.63 -24.32 -32.67
CA ASN A 239 7.93 -24.95 -33.00
C ASN A 239 7.80 -26.22 -33.88
N LYS A 240 6.96 -26.20 -34.92
CA LYS A 240 6.98 -27.24 -35.96
C LYS A 240 6.79 -26.66 -37.37
N ALA A 241 7.91 -26.32 -38.01
CA ALA A 241 8.21 -26.25 -39.45
C ALA A 241 9.47 -25.36 -39.59
N VAL A 242 10.64 -25.73 -40.11
CA VAL A 242 11.07 -26.80 -41.03
C VAL A 242 12.59 -27.03 -40.80
N SER A 243 13.05 -28.28 -40.86
CA SER A 243 14.46 -28.64 -41.12
C SER A 243 14.60 -29.20 -42.53
N SER A 244 15.55 -28.69 -43.33
CA SER A 244 16.52 -29.46 -44.14
C SER A 244 17.34 -28.58 -45.14
N VAL A 245 18.58 -28.19 -44.75
CA VAL A 245 19.94 -28.49 -45.32
C VAL A 245 20.15 -28.46 -46.87
N PRO A 246 21.34 -28.15 -47.50
CA PRO A 246 22.74 -28.02 -47.00
C PRO A 246 23.64 -26.84 -47.46
N THR A 247 24.67 -26.61 -46.63
CA THR A 247 26.12 -26.36 -46.85
C THR A 247 26.67 -25.89 -48.22
N ALA A 248 27.41 -24.77 -48.21
CA ALA A 248 28.58 -24.53 -49.05
C ALA A 248 29.62 -23.65 -48.32
N GLN A 249 30.90 -23.97 -48.57
CA GLN A 249 32.10 -23.57 -47.83
C GLN A 249 32.67 -22.18 -48.21
N GLN A 250 33.55 -21.69 -47.33
CA GLN A 250 34.80 -20.95 -47.61
C GLN A 250 34.72 -19.51 -48.15
N GLN A 251 35.17 -18.53 -47.36
CA GLN A 251 36.55 -18.01 -47.43
C GLN A 251 36.79 -16.82 -46.49
N SER A 252 37.90 -16.91 -45.79
CA SER A 252 38.57 -15.88 -45.00
C SER A 252 39.28 -14.89 -45.93
N LEU A 253 39.05 -13.58 -45.74
CA LEU A 253 39.97 -12.53 -46.16
C LEU A 253 40.06 -11.46 -45.06
N THR A 254 41.30 -11.20 -44.68
CA THR A 254 41.85 -10.24 -43.72
C THR A 254 41.78 -8.78 -44.17
N ALA A 255 42.01 -7.87 -43.20
CA ALA A 255 42.39 -6.45 -43.33
C ALA A 255 41.25 -5.47 -43.67
N GLN A 256 41.09 -4.29 -43.07
CA GLN A 256 42.01 -3.38 -42.36
C GLN A 256 41.22 -2.38 -41.51
N SER A 257 41.84 -1.92 -40.42
CA SER A 257 41.47 -0.73 -39.65
C SER A 257 41.77 0.57 -40.44
N PRO A 258 40.99 1.65 -40.24
CA PRO A 258 41.47 3.00 -40.51
C PRO A 258 41.96 3.68 -39.21
N THR A 259 43.21 4.14 -39.27
CA THR A 259 43.95 4.96 -38.31
C THR A 259 43.38 6.41 -38.29
N PRO A 260 43.59 7.20 -37.22
CA PRO A 260 42.89 8.45 -36.95
C PRO A 260 43.56 9.67 -37.61
N ALA A 261 42.75 10.62 -38.06
CA ALA A 261 43.20 11.94 -38.50
C ALA A 261 43.27 12.91 -37.32
N GLN A 262 44.48 13.39 -37.01
CA GLN A 262 44.72 14.59 -36.21
C GLN A 262 44.70 15.81 -37.15
N VAL A 263 43.98 16.88 -36.77
CA VAL A 263 44.33 18.25 -37.15
C VAL A 263 44.17 19.18 -35.94
N THR A 264 45.27 19.88 -35.72
CA THR A 264 45.66 21.00 -34.87
C THR A 264 44.61 22.03 -34.40
N ALA A 265 44.88 22.54 -33.18
CA ALA A 265 44.22 23.67 -32.52
C ALA A 265 44.47 25.04 -33.21
N PRO A 266 43.68 26.06 -32.84
CA PRO A 266 44.31 27.16 -32.11
C PRO A 266 43.52 27.62 -30.86
N SER A 267 44.29 28.12 -29.88
CA SER A 267 43.81 28.78 -28.68
C SER A 267 43.20 30.15 -28.95
N ARG A 268 42.06 30.50 -28.32
CA ARG A 268 41.99 31.66 -27.40
C ARG A 268 40.66 31.69 -26.62
N ARG A 269 40.83 31.68 -25.30
CA ARG A 269 39.91 31.91 -24.20
C ARG A 269 39.05 33.18 -24.37
N LYS A 270 37.72 33.09 -24.19
CA LYS A 270 36.89 34.02 -23.39
C LYS A 270 35.45 33.49 -23.22
N GLN A 271 35.14 33.22 -21.95
CA GLN A 271 33.82 33.16 -21.28
C GLN A 271 32.57 33.35 -22.14
N ARG A 272 31.80 32.28 -22.35
CA ARG A 272 30.38 32.34 -22.74
C ARG A 272 29.55 31.12 -22.33
N PHE A 273 29.95 30.41 -21.28
CA PHE A 273 29.12 29.38 -20.63
C PHE A 273 28.77 29.80 -19.21
N SER A 274 27.91 30.80 -19.13
CA SER A 274 27.20 31.19 -17.90
C SER A 274 25.97 32.00 -18.29
N ARG A 275 25.08 31.44 -19.12
CA ARG A 275 23.75 32.02 -19.34
C ARG A 275 22.68 31.10 -19.95
N SER A 276 22.77 29.78 -19.75
CA SER A 276 21.66 28.87 -20.08
C SER A 276 21.33 27.84 -19.00
N LEU A 277 21.89 28.00 -17.79
CA LEU A 277 21.51 27.26 -16.58
C LEU A 277 20.88 28.16 -15.50
N GLN A 278 20.47 29.37 -15.87
CA GLN A 278 19.79 30.35 -14.99
C GLN A 278 18.44 30.82 -15.58
N ALA A 279 17.69 29.87 -16.15
CA ALA A 279 16.26 30.04 -16.46
C ALA A 279 15.41 28.82 -16.02
N ARG A 280 15.93 28.03 -15.06
CA ARG A 280 15.16 27.04 -14.28
C ARG A 280 15.52 27.12 -12.79
N SER A 281 15.65 28.34 -12.29
CA SER A 281 15.72 28.59 -10.86
C SER A 281 14.49 29.40 -10.49
N ALA A 282 13.63 28.79 -9.68
CA ALA A 282 12.44 29.32 -9.02
C ALA A 282 11.16 29.47 -9.85
N GLU A 283 10.61 28.36 -10.35
CA GLU A 283 9.23 28.07 -9.94
C GLU A 283 9.36 27.44 -8.55
N GLY A 284 8.74 28.05 -7.54
CA GLY A 284 8.93 27.66 -6.14
C GLY A 284 8.65 26.18 -5.93
N ALA A 285 9.40 25.53 -5.03
CA ALA A 285 8.93 24.25 -4.50
C ALA A 285 7.46 24.44 -4.07
N PRO A 286 6.55 23.51 -4.42
CA PRO A 286 5.13 23.70 -4.17
C PRO A 286 4.94 24.10 -2.71
N GLY A 287 4.38 25.28 -2.51
CA GLY A 287 4.07 25.80 -1.20
C GLY A 287 2.97 24.95 -0.56
N ALA A 288 2.80 25.07 0.75
CA ALA A 288 1.73 24.37 1.48
C ALA A 288 0.30 24.71 0.97
N LEU A 289 0.15 25.75 0.14
CA LEU A 289 -1.10 26.21 -0.45
C LEU A 289 -1.29 25.77 -1.92
N ASP A 290 -0.36 25.03 -2.50
CA ASP A 290 -0.42 24.60 -3.91
C ASP A 290 -1.17 23.27 -4.11
N ILE A 291 -2.07 22.93 -3.19
CA ILE A 291 -2.90 21.72 -3.24
C ILE A 291 -4.32 22.13 -3.59
N ALA A 292 -4.83 21.62 -4.71
CA ALA A 292 -6.20 21.86 -5.15
C ALA A 292 -7.14 20.77 -4.63
N ILE A 293 -8.28 21.18 -4.10
CA ILE A 293 -9.43 20.29 -3.91
C ILE A 293 -10.15 20.23 -5.26
N ILE A 294 -10.20 19.05 -5.87
CA ILE A 294 -10.72 18.85 -7.23
C ILE A 294 -12.09 18.18 -7.26
N GLY A 295 -12.52 17.56 -6.16
CA GLY A 295 -13.88 17.06 -5.96
C GLY A 295 -14.19 17.00 -4.47
N ILE A 296 -15.48 16.98 -4.13
CA ILE A 296 -15.93 16.91 -2.74
C ILE A 296 -17.29 16.21 -2.64
N SER A 297 -17.44 15.39 -1.61
CA SER A 297 -18.73 14.78 -1.29
C SER A 297 -18.91 14.64 0.22
N GLY A 298 -20.16 14.58 0.66
CA GLY A 298 -20.49 14.34 2.05
C GLY A 298 -21.98 14.14 2.31
N ARG A 299 -22.28 13.44 3.40
CA ARG A 299 -23.64 13.15 3.90
C ARG A 299 -23.70 13.48 5.39
N TYR A 300 -24.74 14.21 5.77
CA TYR A 300 -24.93 14.78 7.10
C TYR A 300 -26.39 14.60 7.55
N PRO A 301 -26.72 14.81 8.84
CA PRO A 301 -28.10 14.72 9.32
C PRO A 301 -29.03 15.63 8.52
N GLN A 302 -30.15 15.08 8.06
CA GLN A 302 -31.13 15.74 7.18
C GLN A 302 -30.53 16.30 5.86
N ALA A 303 -29.39 15.79 5.41
CA ALA A 303 -28.72 16.22 4.18
C ALA A 303 -28.00 15.05 3.49
N ARG A 304 -28.59 14.53 2.41
CA ARG A 304 -27.98 13.45 1.62
C ARG A 304 -26.86 13.95 0.69
N THR A 305 -26.84 15.26 0.41
CA THR A 305 -25.86 15.92 -0.46
C THR A 305 -25.31 17.20 0.18
N LEU A 306 -24.21 17.72 -0.35
CA LEU A 306 -23.64 19.01 0.08
C LEU A 306 -24.56 20.19 -0.24
N GLN A 307 -25.37 20.08 -1.29
CA GLN A 307 -26.37 21.10 -1.64
C GLN A 307 -27.51 21.12 -0.59
N ASP A 308 -27.94 19.96 -0.10
CA ASP A 308 -28.87 19.89 1.03
C ASP A 308 -28.25 20.47 2.30
N PHE A 309 -27.00 20.10 2.58
CA PHE A 309 -26.28 20.60 3.76
C PHE A 309 -26.12 22.12 3.72
N TRP A 310 -25.74 22.68 2.56
CA TRP A 310 -25.64 24.12 2.36
C TRP A 310 -26.99 24.83 2.58
N ARG A 311 -28.08 24.27 2.07
CA ARG A 311 -29.44 24.79 2.29
C ARG A 311 -29.80 24.78 3.78
N ASN A 312 -29.48 23.71 4.50
CA ASN A 312 -29.72 23.58 5.93
C ASN A 312 -28.95 24.64 6.73
N LEU A 313 -27.68 24.90 6.37
CA LEU A 313 -26.86 25.95 6.97
C LEU A 313 -27.44 27.34 6.74
N LEU A 314 -27.84 27.66 5.50
CA LEU A 314 -28.45 28.95 5.15
C LEU A 314 -29.77 29.21 5.90
N GLN A 315 -30.54 28.14 6.17
CA GLN A 315 -31.83 28.22 6.85
C GLN A 315 -31.71 28.11 8.37
N GLY A 316 -30.52 27.82 8.92
CA GLY A 316 -30.32 27.61 10.34
C GLY A 316 -31.03 26.37 10.87
N VAL A 317 -31.13 25.31 10.07
CA VAL A 317 -31.83 24.06 10.44
C VAL A 317 -31.08 23.35 11.56
N ASN A 318 -31.76 23.11 12.68
CA ASN A 318 -31.26 22.23 13.74
C ASN A 318 -31.63 20.78 13.41
N SER A 319 -30.63 19.96 13.08
CA SER A 319 -30.81 18.55 12.73
C SER A 319 -30.66 17.58 13.90
N VAL A 320 -30.65 18.07 15.14
CA VAL A 320 -30.59 17.25 16.35
C VAL A 320 -31.95 16.62 16.64
N SER A 321 -31.95 15.32 16.92
CA SER A 321 -33.12 14.56 17.36
C SER A 321 -32.78 13.64 18.52
N GLU A 322 -33.78 12.98 19.10
CA GLU A 322 -33.51 11.81 19.94
C GLU A 322 -32.94 10.66 19.09
N ILE A 323 -32.24 9.72 19.73
CA ILE A 323 -31.75 8.50 19.09
C ILE A 323 -32.93 7.76 18.41
N PRO A 324 -32.89 7.56 17.07
CA PRO A 324 -33.94 6.87 16.35
C PRO A 324 -34.13 5.44 16.83
N ALA A 325 -35.38 4.97 16.88
CA ALA A 325 -35.71 3.60 17.30
C ALA A 325 -35.08 2.52 16.39
N GLU A 326 -34.81 2.87 15.13
CA GLU A 326 -34.11 2.04 14.14
C GLU A 326 -32.66 1.76 14.52
N ARG A 327 -32.03 2.63 15.34
CA ARG A 327 -30.67 2.39 15.87
C ARG A 327 -30.73 1.42 17.05
N TRP A 328 -31.41 1.84 18.12
CA TRP A 328 -31.74 1.02 19.28
C TRP A 328 -32.80 1.71 20.14
N ASP A 329 -33.46 0.95 21.02
CA ASP A 329 -34.34 1.53 22.04
C ASP A 329 -33.53 2.21 23.14
N HIS A 330 -33.28 3.51 22.98
CA HIS A 330 -32.47 4.31 23.91
C HIS A 330 -33.08 4.40 25.32
N ARG A 331 -34.41 4.20 25.47
CA ARG A 331 -35.11 4.26 26.77
C ARG A 331 -34.62 3.19 27.75
N ARG A 332 -34.07 2.08 27.23
CA ARG A 332 -33.47 1.02 28.05
C ARG A 332 -32.24 1.50 28.83
N TYR A 333 -31.52 2.46 28.26
CA TYR A 333 -30.26 2.99 28.79
C TYR A 333 -30.42 4.38 29.41
N PHE A 334 -31.52 5.09 29.13
CA PHE A 334 -31.70 6.47 29.58
C PHE A 334 -31.95 6.57 31.09
N ASP A 335 -31.28 7.53 31.74
CA ASP A 335 -31.59 8.05 33.07
C ASP A 335 -31.22 9.55 33.12
N ALA A 336 -32.13 10.40 33.60
CA ALA A 336 -31.88 11.84 33.67
C ALA A 336 -30.79 12.21 34.69
N HIS A 337 -30.55 11.35 35.70
CA HIS A 337 -29.51 11.56 36.70
C HIS A 337 -28.14 11.10 36.20
N ARG A 338 -27.15 11.99 36.32
CA ARG A 338 -25.76 11.68 35.95
C ARG A 338 -25.15 10.65 36.92
N GLY A 339 -24.21 9.85 36.42
CA GLY A 339 -23.40 8.93 37.21
C GLY A 339 -24.05 7.58 37.55
N GLN A 340 -25.23 7.29 37.00
CA GLN A 340 -25.88 5.99 37.16
C GLN A 340 -25.17 4.92 36.33
N LEU A 341 -24.74 3.83 36.98
CA LEU A 341 -23.99 2.75 36.34
C LEU A 341 -24.85 2.06 35.26
N GLY A 342 -24.29 1.90 34.06
CA GLY A 342 -24.98 1.28 32.93
C GLY A 342 -26.12 2.11 32.34
N LYS A 343 -26.24 3.38 32.76
CA LYS A 343 -27.21 4.34 32.25
C LYS A 343 -26.51 5.54 31.61
N THR A 344 -27.23 6.26 30.76
CA THR A 344 -26.79 7.48 30.09
C THR A 344 -27.87 8.54 30.19
N TYR A 345 -27.46 9.79 30.46
CA TYR A 345 -28.35 10.95 30.36
C TYR A 345 -28.39 11.54 28.94
N ALA A 346 -27.58 10.99 28.02
CA ALA A 346 -27.48 11.44 26.65
C ALA A 346 -28.42 10.64 25.75
N LYS A 347 -29.38 11.34 25.15
CA LYS A 347 -30.31 10.78 24.15
C LYS A 347 -30.38 11.60 22.85
N TRP A 348 -29.70 12.74 22.81
CA TRP A 348 -29.71 13.66 21.68
C TRP A 348 -28.52 13.43 20.75
N GLY A 349 -28.75 13.50 19.44
CA GLY A 349 -27.71 13.37 18.43
C GLY A 349 -28.16 13.89 17.07
N GLY A 350 -27.21 14.14 16.18
CA GLY A 350 -27.48 14.28 14.75
C GLY A 350 -27.27 12.94 14.07
N PHE A 351 -28.29 12.41 13.39
CA PHE A 351 -28.24 11.08 12.76
C PHE A 351 -28.42 11.20 11.26
N ILE A 352 -27.62 10.46 10.49
CA ILE A 352 -27.83 10.35 9.04
C ILE A 352 -28.95 9.36 8.76
N ASP A 353 -29.82 9.69 7.81
CA ASP A 353 -30.83 8.73 7.33
C ASP A 353 -30.14 7.55 6.63
N GLY A 354 -30.76 6.37 6.63
CA GLY A 354 -30.31 5.23 5.81
C GLY A 354 -28.85 4.83 6.02
N VAL A 355 -28.39 4.74 7.27
CA VAL A 355 -27.01 4.33 7.63
C VAL A 355 -26.68 2.92 7.11
N GLU A 356 -27.71 2.09 6.95
CA GLU A 356 -27.65 0.73 6.46
C GLU A 356 -27.73 0.61 4.93
N GLU A 357 -28.11 1.68 4.21
CA GLU A 357 -28.25 1.70 2.75
C GLU A 357 -26.88 1.51 2.07
N PHE A 358 -26.77 0.50 1.21
CA PHE A 358 -25.57 0.21 0.42
C PHE A 358 -25.93 -0.60 -0.82
N ASP A 359 -25.33 -0.29 -1.96
CA ASP A 359 -25.43 -1.10 -3.18
C ASP A 359 -24.19 -2.01 -3.28
N PRO A 360 -24.23 -3.25 -2.74
CA PRO A 360 -23.04 -4.09 -2.68
C PRO A 360 -22.61 -4.57 -4.06
N LEU A 361 -23.54 -4.78 -4.99
CA LEU A 361 -23.24 -5.34 -6.31
C LEU A 361 -22.49 -4.32 -7.18
N PHE A 362 -22.83 -3.04 -7.05
CA PHE A 362 -22.07 -1.97 -7.69
C PHE A 362 -20.59 -1.99 -7.28
N PHE A 363 -20.31 -2.26 -6.01
CA PHE A 363 -18.94 -2.32 -5.46
C PHE A 363 -18.26 -3.69 -5.59
N ASN A 364 -18.83 -4.63 -6.36
CA ASN A 364 -18.36 -6.03 -6.47
C ASN A 364 -18.31 -6.77 -5.11
N ILE A 365 -19.19 -6.42 -4.18
CA ILE A 365 -19.27 -7.03 -2.85
C ILE A 365 -20.47 -7.98 -2.81
N SER A 366 -20.27 -9.19 -2.26
CA SER A 366 -21.38 -10.12 -2.09
C SER A 366 -22.38 -9.61 -1.04
N PRO A 367 -23.70 -9.80 -1.19
CA PRO A 367 -24.68 -9.40 -0.17
C PRO A 367 -24.39 -10.00 1.21
N ARG A 368 -23.82 -11.21 1.25
CA ARG A 368 -23.42 -11.88 2.50
C ARG A 368 -22.28 -11.14 3.21
N GLU A 369 -21.31 -10.66 2.46
CA GLU A 369 -20.21 -9.86 3.01
C GLU A 369 -20.70 -8.49 3.46
N ALA A 370 -21.56 -7.83 2.67
CA ALA A 370 -22.09 -6.51 2.98
C ALA A 370 -22.85 -6.44 4.32
N LEU A 371 -23.53 -7.52 4.73
CA LEU A 371 -24.17 -7.62 6.04
C LEU A 371 -23.16 -7.54 7.20
N GLY A 372 -21.95 -8.06 6.99
CA GLY A 372 -20.87 -8.05 7.97
C GLY A 372 -20.01 -6.79 7.94
N MET A 373 -20.20 -5.90 6.97
CA MET A 373 -19.41 -4.67 6.85
C MET A 373 -19.87 -3.61 7.83
N ASP A 374 -18.92 -2.90 8.44
CA ASP A 374 -19.22 -1.71 9.23
C ASP A 374 -19.92 -0.67 8.33
N PRO A 375 -21.05 -0.06 8.76
CA PRO A 375 -21.65 1.04 8.01
C PRO A 375 -20.69 2.17 7.65
N GLN A 376 -19.67 2.44 8.49
CA GLN A 376 -18.65 3.45 8.21
C GLN A 376 -17.86 3.15 6.94
N GLU A 377 -17.52 1.89 6.72
CA GLU A 377 -16.82 1.43 5.54
C GLU A 377 -17.68 1.57 4.28
N ARG A 378 -18.96 1.16 4.36
CA ARG A 378 -19.93 1.28 3.26
C ARG A 378 -20.19 2.73 2.88
N LEU A 379 -20.35 3.61 3.88
CA LEU A 379 -20.61 5.03 3.66
C LEU A 379 -19.39 5.76 3.13
N PHE A 380 -18.19 5.46 3.63
CA PHE A 380 -16.96 6.06 3.13
C PHE A 380 -16.70 5.66 1.68
N LEU A 381 -16.88 4.39 1.33
CA LEU A 381 -16.74 3.92 -0.05
C LEU A 381 -17.70 4.63 -1.03
N GLN A 382 -18.98 4.78 -0.65
CA GLN A 382 -19.96 5.55 -1.42
C GLN A 382 -19.57 7.03 -1.54
N CYS A 383 -19.12 7.64 -0.44
CA CYS A 383 -18.73 9.05 -0.41
C CYS A 383 -17.52 9.33 -1.29
N VAL A 384 -16.51 8.45 -1.27
CA VAL A 384 -15.34 8.57 -2.12
C VAL A 384 -15.72 8.44 -3.60
N TYR A 385 -16.58 7.47 -3.93
CA TYR A 385 -17.06 7.33 -5.30
C TYR A 385 -17.76 8.60 -5.80
N ALA A 386 -18.65 9.17 -4.99
CA ALA A 386 -19.32 10.44 -5.31
C ALA A 386 -18.35 11.62 -5.41
N ALA A 387 -17.29 11.69 -4.59
CA ALA A 387 -16.26 12.73 -4.69
C ALA A 387 -15.45 12.60 -5.99
N MET A 388 -15.19 11.37 -6.45
CA MET A 388 -14.57 11.14 -7.76
C MET A 388 -15.47 11.56 -8.92
N GLU A 389 -16.77 11.30 -8.82
CA GLU A 389 -17.77 11.77 -9.81
C GLU A 389 -17.84 13.30 -9.85
N ASP A 390 -17.85 13.96 -8.69
CA ASP A 390 -17.80 15.43 -8.59
C ASP A 390 -16.53 16.00 -9.22
N ALA A 391 -15.39 15.31 -9.05
CA ALA A 391 -14.13 15.66 -9.71
C ALA A 391 -14.11 15.38 -11.24
N GLY A 392 -15.12 14.66 -11.77
CA GLY A 392 -15.19 14.26 -13.17
C GLY A 392 -14.21 13.15 -13.58
N TYR A 393 -13.77 12.32 -12.63
CA TYR A 393 -12.83 11.22 -12.88
C TYR A 393 -13.50 9.85 -12.77
N THR A 394 -13.15 8.94 -13.68
CA THR A 394 -13.40 7.50 -13.51
C THR A 394 -12.24 6.84 -12.75
N ARG A 395 -12.49 5.64 -12.21
CA ARG A 395 -11.44 4.79 -11.60
C ARG A 395 -10.27 4.58 -12.56
N ASP A 396 -10.57 4.13 -13.78
CA ASP A 396 -9.56 3.85 -14.81
C ASP A 396 -8.76 5.10 -15.20
N ALA A 397 -9.41 6.27 -15.26
CA ALA A 397 -8.74 7.52 -15.60
C ALA A 397 -7.74 7.95 -14.52
N LEU A 398 -8.09 7.79 -13.23
CA LEU A 398 -7.15 8.05 -12.13
C LEU A 398 -5.99 7.03 -12.14
N CYS A 399 -6.27 5.75 -12.38
CA CYS A 399 -5.21 4.74 -12.42
C CYS A 399 -4.24 4.96 -13.59
N ALA A 400 -4.76 5.22 -14.80
CA ALA A 400 -3.93 5.38 -15.99
C ALA A 400 -3.08 6.66 -15.97
N LYS A 401 -3.59 7.74 -15.35
CA LYS A 401 -2.95 9.06 -15.40
C LYS A 401 -1.81 9.23 -14.39
N HIS A 402 -1.84 8.50 -13.28
CA HIS A 402 -0.94 8.73 -12.15
C HIS A 402 0.04 7.58 -11.99
N GLN A 403 1.32 7.82 -12.31
CA GLN A 403 2.37 6.80 -12.29
C GLN A 403 3.34 7.06 -11.13
N GLY A 404 3.40 6.13 -10.18
CA GLY A 404 4.29 6.25 -9.03
C GLY A 404 5.11 5.00 -8.82
N HIS A 405 6.41 5.15 -8.55
CA HIS A 405 7.32 4.06 -8.20
C HIS A 405 7.29 2.84 -9.14
N GLY A 406 6.92 3.02 -10.41
CA GLY A 406 6.87 1.97 -11.43
C GLY A 406 5.52 1.27 -11.60
N LEU A 407 4.47 1.69 -10.89
CA LEU A 407 3.10 1.19 -11.07
C LEU A 407 2.10 2.32 -11.39
N PRO A 408 1.09 2.07 -12.24
CA PRO A 408 -0.04 2.99 -12.43
C PRO A 408 -0.91 3.04 -11.17
N GLY A 409 -1.69 4.12 -10.99
CA GLY A 409 -2.61 4.30 -9.88
C GLY A 409 -1.96 4.76 -8.58
N ASN A 410 -0.99 5.67 -8.65
CA ASN A 410 -0.39 6.29 -7.46
C ASN A 410 -1.31 7.34 -6.78
N VAL A 411 -2.47 6.86 -6.33
CA VAL A 411 -3.50 7.62 -5.62
C VAL A 411 -3.48 7.18 -4.16
N GLY A 412 -3.30 8.13 -3.24
CA GLY A 412 -3.36 7.86 -1.80
C GLY A 412 -4.79 7.88 -1.26
N VAL A 413 -5.08 7.13 -0.21
CA VAL A 413 -6.36 7.11 0.50
C VAL A 413 -6.13 7.28 1.99
N PHE A 414 -6.71 8.32 2.57
CA PHE A 414 -6.53 8.69 3.97
C PHE A 414 -7.91 8.87 4.63
N ALA A 415 -8.31 7.92 5.47
CA ALA A 415 -9.62 7.90 6.11
C ALA A 415 -9.52 8.21 7.61
N GLY A 416 -10.07 9.34 8.04
CA GLY A 416 -10.25 9.65 9.45
C GLY A 416 -11.45 8.91 10.02
N VAL A 417 -11.25 8.12 11.07
CA VAL A 417 -12.32 7.30 11.67
C VAL A 417 -12.27 7.45 13.18
N MET A 418 -13.44 7.36 13.81
CA MET A 418 -13.59 7.32 15.26
C MET A 418 -14.76 6.40 15.62
N TRP A 419 -14.76 5.83 16.84
CA TRP A 419 -15.84 4.99 17.37
C TRP A 419 -16.09 3.70 16.56
N ASN A 420 -15.21 2.72 16.76
CA ASN A 420 -15.26 1.41 16.10
C ASN A 420 -16.12 0.41 16.88
N GLU A 421 -17.42 0.67 17.00
CA GLU A 421 -18.30 -0.09 17.90
C GLU A 421 -19.11 -1.18 17.20
N TYR A 422 -19.10 -1.27 15.86
CA TYR A 422 -19.88 -2.28 15.14
C TYR A 422 -19.46 -3.71 15.51
N GLN A 423 -18.17 -3.93 15.78
CA GLN A 423 -17.62 -5.21 16.24
C GLN A 423 -18.25 -5.73 17.56
N LEU A 424 -18.84 -4.86 18.38
CA LEU A 424 -19.51 -5.26 19.62
C LEU A 424 -20.73 -6.14 19.35
N TYR A 425 -21.38 -6.01 18.19
CA TYR A 425 -22.45 -6.92 17.77
C TYR A 425 -21.94 -8.33 17.49
N GLY A 426 -20.69 -8.48 17.04
CA GLY A 426 -20.05 -9.78 16.88
C GLY A 426 -19.78 -10.45 18.23
N ALA A 427 -19.31 -9.68 19.22
CA ALA A 427 -19.16 -10.19 20.58
C ALA A 427 -20.51 -10.64 21.18
N GLN A 428 -21.58 -9.86 20.99
CA GLN A 428 -22.92 -10.18 21.47
C GLN A 428 -23.56 -11.37 20.75
N SER A 429 -23.26 -11.59 19.47
CA SER A 429 -23.78 -12.73 18.71
C SER A 429 -23.17 -14.05 19.21
N HIS A 430 -21.88 -14.04 19.56
CA HIS A 430 -21.19 -15.19 20.17
C HIS A 430 -21.83 -15.62 21.50
N GLU A 431 -22.29 -14.68 22.34
CA GLU A 431 -23.00 -14.97 23.58
C GLU A 431 -24.40 -15.58 23.36
N ARG A 432 -25.01 -15.34 22.19
CA ARG A 432 -26.34 -15.83 21.81
C ARG A 432 -26.30 -17.12 20.97
N GLU A 433 -25.17 -17.81 20.94
CA GLU A 433 -24.88 -18.99 20.10
C GLU A 433 -24.98 -18.76 18.58
N GLN A 434 -25.22 -17.53 18.14
CA GLN A 434 -25.22 -17.11 16.74
C GLN A 434 -23.79 -16.74 16.37
N ARG A 435 -22.98 -17.74 16.00
CA ARG A 435 -21.53 -17.63 15.75
C ARG A 435 -21.19 -16.83 14.49
N PHE A 436 -21.54 -15.54 14.44
CA PHE A 436 -21.19 -14.64 13.33
C PHE A 436 -20.08 -13.69 13.77
N ALA A 437 -18.90 -13.85 13.16
CA ALA A 437 -17.75 -12.99 13.41
C ALA A 437 -17.83 -11.73 12.54
N LEU A 438 -17.72 -10.56 13.18
CA LEU A 438 -17.54 -9.28 12.51
C LEU A 438 -16.05 -8.90 12.56
N ALA A 439 -15.46 -8.63 11.40
CA ALA A 439 -14.09 -8.14 11.32
C ALA A 439 -14.05 -6.65 11.73
N GLY A 440 -13.53 -6.35 12.92
CA GLY A 440 -13.42 -4.98 13.46
C GLY A 440 -12.15 -4.25 13.01
N ASN A 441 -11.89 -4.16 11.70
CA ASN A 441 -10.64 -3.60 11.20
C ASN A 441 -10.81 -2.20 10.61
N VAL A 442 -10.38 -1.17 11.34
CA VAL A 442 -10.45 0.24 10.91
C VAL A 442 -9.72 0.49 9.59
N SER A 443 -8.63 -0.25 9.33
CA SER A 443 -7.86 -0.10 8.08
C SER A 443 -8.67 -0.47 6.83
N SER A 444 -9.73 -1.28 6.98
CA SER A 444 -10.55 -1.71 5.85
C SER A 444 -11.30 -0.54 5.20
N ILE A 445 -11.62 0.50 5.96
CA ILE A 445 -12.29 1.72 5.45
C ILE A 445 -11.47 2.40 4.35
N ALA A 446 -10.14 2.53 4.53
CA ALA A 446 -9.26 3.05 3.50
C ALA A 446 -8.93 1.98 2.46
N ASN A 447 -8.61 0.75 2.90
CA ASN A 447 -8.11 -0.30 2.02
C ASN A 447 -9.15 -0.79 1.01
N ARG A 448 -10.45 -0.79 1.35
CA ARG A 448 -11.49 -1.16 0.39
C ARG A 448 -11.63 -0.17 -0.74
N VAL A 449 -11.47 1.12 -0.46
CA VAL A 449 -11.42 2.15 -1.49
C VAL A 449 -10.24 1.87 -2.42
N SER A 450 -9.05 1.68 -1.86
CA SER A 450 -7.85 1.38 -2.63
C SER A 450 -8.02 0.11 -3.47
N TYR A 451 -8.60 -0.94 -2.89
CA TYR A 451 -8.88 -2.20 -3.57
C TYR A 451 -9.87 -2.03 -4.72
N TYR A 452 -11.07 -1.50 -4.44
CA TYR A 452 -12.13 -1.33 -5.44
C TYR A 452 -11.75 -0.39 -6.59
N CYS A 453 -10.95 0.63 -6.31
CA CYS A 453 -10.48 1.58 -7.30
C CYS A 453 -9.13 1.22 -7.92
N ASN A 454 -8.49 0.13 -7.49
CA ASN A 454 -7.15 -0.27 -7.92
C ASN A 454 -6.09 0.84 -7.73
N PHE A 455 -6.11 1.47 -6.56
CA PHE A 455 -5.13 2.48 -6.14
C PHE A 455 -3.96 1.83 -5.41
N HIS A 456 -2.75 2.21 -5.82
CA HIS A 456 -1.46 1.69 -5.34
C HIS A 456 -0.67 2.70 -4.50
N GLY A 457 -1.25 3.87 -4.20
CA GLY A 457 -0.65 4.85 -3.30
C GLY A 457 -0.82 4.48 -1.81
N PRO A 458 -0.37 5.34 -0.90
CA PRO A 458 -0.52 5.12 0.54
C PRO A 458 -1.99 4.95 0.94
N SER A 459 -2.33 3.91 1.70
CA SER A 459 -3.70 3.62 2.14
C SER A 459 -3.75 3.50 3.67
N LEU A 460 -4.36 4.47 4.34
CA LEU A 460 -4.26 4.67 5.78
C LEU A 460 -5.60 5.03 6.41
N ALA A 461 -5.95 4.34 7.49
CA ALA A 461 -6.97 4.78 8.42
C ALA A 461 -6.33 5.44 9.64
N VAL A 462 -6.88 6.57 10.08
CA VAL A 462 -6.31 7.44 11.10
C VAL A 462 -7.33 7.67 12.20
N ASP A 463 -6.95 7.39 13.44
CA ASP A 463 -7.74 7.70 14.63
C ASP A 463 -6.95 8.62 15.56
N THR A 464 -7.23 9.92 15.46
CA THR A 464 -6.83 10.94 16.44
C THR A 464 -8.06 11.49 17.16
N MET A 465 -9.08 10.64 17.37
CA MET A 465 -10.38 11.01 17.92
C MET A 465 -11.09 12.09 17.09
N CYS A 466 -11.55 13.18 17.71
CA CYS A 466 -12.34 14.22 17.03
C CYS A 466 -11.58 14.96 15.92
N SER A 467 -10.23 14.86 15.87
CA SER A 467 -9.40 15.49 14.83
C SER A 467 -8.99 14.54 13.69
N SER A 468 -9.54 13.32 13.64
CA SER A 468 -9.13 12.29 12.67
C SER A 468 -9.22 12.74 11.22
N SER A 469 -10.33 13.37 10.81
CA SER A 469 -10.53 13.80 9.42
C SER A 469 -9.53 14.89 8.99
N LEU A 470 -9.27 15.87 9.85
CA LEU A 470 -8.29 16.91 9.57
C LEU A 470 -6.86 16.37 9.54
N THR A 471 -6.57 15.36 10.38
CA THR A 471 -5.27 14.67 10.38
C THR A 471 -5.11 13.86 9.10
N ALA A 472 -6.16 13.19 8.62
CA ALA A 472 -6.17 12.49 7.35
C ALA A 472 -5.87 13.43 6.17
N ILE A 473 -6.53 14.60 6.12
CA ILE A 473 -6.24 15.65 5.12
C ILE A 473 -4.79 16.13 5.23
N HIS A 474 -4.31 16.39 6.45
CA HIS A 474 -2.92 16.80 6.66
C HIS A 474 -1.92 15.76 6.12
N LEU A 475 -2.15 14.48 6.38
CA LEU A 475 -1.31 13.39 5.89
C LEU A 475 -1.37 13.27 4.36
N ALA A 476 -2.55 13.40 3.77
CA ALA A 476 -2.71 13.43 2.32
C ALA A 476 -1.89 14.57 1.68
N CYS A 477 -2.01 15.78 2.23
CA CYS A 477 -1.23 16.93 1.78
C CYS A 477 0.28 16.70 1.90
N GLN A 478 0.74 16.13 3.01
CA GLN A 478 2.17 15.79 3.19
C GLN A 478 2.66 14.76 2.18
N ASN A 479 1.86 13.75 1.85
CA ASN A 479 2.23 12.73 0.87
C ASN A 479 2.26 13.29 -0.56
N ILE A 480 1.34 14.20 -0.91
CA ILE A 480 1.39 14.93 -2.19
C ILE A 480 2.65 15.79 -2.28
N LEU A 481 2.92 16.63 -1.27
CA LEU A 481 4.09 17.53 -1.28
C LEU A 481 5.43 16.80 -1.30
N ARG A 482 5.49 15.58 -0.75
CA ARG A 482 6.68 14.73 -0.76
C ARG A 482 6.81 13.87 -2.02
N GLY A 483 5.83 13.91 -2.92
CA GLY A 483 5.79 13.09 -4.14
C GLY A 483 5.52 11.60 -3.87
N SER A 484 5.00 11.25 -2.69
CA SER A 484 4.60 9.87 -2.35
C SER A 484 3.30 9.46 -3.03
N CYS A 485 2.43 10.42 -3.37
CA CYS A 485 1.27 10.26 -4.25
C CYS A 485 1.07 11.53 -5.09
N GLU A 486 0.46 11.40 -6.27
CA GLU A 486 0.16 12.57 -7.13
C GLU A 486 -1.22 13.16 -6.83
N VAL A 487 -2.15 12.28 -6.47
CA VAL A 487 -3.52 12.60 -6.05
C VAL A 487 -3.80 11.83 -4.77
N ALA A 488 -4.62 12.39 -3.90
CA ALA A 488 -5.06 11.71 -2.70
C ALA A 488 -6.54 11.95 -2.48
N ILE A 489 -7.20 10.92 -1.95
CA ILE A 489 -8.53 10.99 -1.37
C ILE A 489 -8.34 11.12 0.14
N ALA A 490 -8.92 12.14 0.74
CA ALA A 490 -8.84 12.36 2.17
C ALA A 490 -10.21 12.70 2.75
N GLY A 491 -10.51 12.19 3.94
CA GLY A 491 -11.82 12.44 4.52
C GLY A 491 -12.00 11.85 5.90
N GLY A 492 -13.25 11.71 6.29
CA GLY A 492 -13.57 10.94 7.49
C GLY A 492 -15.02 10.53 7.57
N VAL A 493 -15.25 9.54 8.44
CA VAL A 493 -16.56 8.96 8.69
C VAL A 493 -16.74 8.73 10.19
N ASN A 494 -17.94 9.02 10.68
CA ASN A 494 -18.34 8.76 12.05
C ASN A 494 -19.84 8.50 12.10
N VAL A 495 -20.24 7.35 12.62
CA VAL A 495 -21.64 7.00 12.85
C VAL A 495 -21.84 6.48 14.27
N SER A 496 -23.09 6.40 14.71
CA SER A 496 -23.46 5.90 16.04
C SER A 496 -24.30 4.63 15.86
N VAL A 497 -23.62 3.48 15.90
CA VAL A 497 -24.25 2.18 15.63
C VAL A 497 -24.60 1.40 16.90
N HIS A 498 -23.98 1.71 18.04
CA HIS A 498 -24.16 0.93 19.28
C HIS A 498 -24.38 1.85 20.49
N PRO A 499 -25.17 1.44 21.51
CA PRO A 499 -25.43 2.24 22.72
C PRO A 499 -24.17 2.59 23.54
N ASN A 500 -23.10 1.82 23.37
CA ASN A 500 -21.85 1.97 24.14
C ASN A 500 -21.24 3.37 23.99
N LYS A 501 -21.29 3.98 22.81
CA LYS A 501 -20.86 5.36 22.58
C LYS A 501 -21.54 6.33 23.54
N PHE A 502 -22.87 6.27 23.64
CA PHE A 502 -23.64 7.17 24.51
C PHE A 502 -23.44 6.88 26.01
N LEU A 503 -23.17 5.63 26.38
CA LEU A 503 -22.79 5.27 27.74
C LEU A 503 -21.41 5.84 28.10
N ALA A 504 -20.42 5.65 27.22
CA ALA A 504 -19.06 6.16 27.40
C ALA A 504 -19.04 7.70 27.48
N LEU A 505 -19.79 8.37 26.60
CA LEU A 505 -19.89 9.83 26.60
C LEU A 505 -20.55 10.38 27.87
N ALA A 506 -21.58 9.72 28.40
CA ALA A 506 -22.20 10.11 29.66
C ALA A 506 -21.31 9.84 30.87
N GLN A 507 -20.58 8.70 30.90
CA GLN A 507 -19.60 8.40 31.93
C GLN A 507 -18.47 9.43 31.96
N GLY A 508 -17.99 9.84 30.79
CA GLY A 508 -17.00 10.90 30.64
C GLY A 508 -17.55 12.33 30.80
N GLN A 509 -18.86 12.49 31.03
CA GLN A 509 -19.54 13.79 31.12
C GLN A 509 -19.32 14.70 29.90
N PHE A 510 -19.15 14.12 28.72
CA PHE A 510 -18.90 14.86 27.49
C PHE A 510 -20.19 15.31 26.78
N ALA A 511 -21.30 14.59 27.01
CA ALA A 511 -22.56 14.85 26.32
C ALA A 511 -23.32 16.03 26.95
N ALA A 512 -23.92 16.88 26.11
CA ALA A 512 -24.85 17.92 26.54
C ALA A 512 -26.15 17.32 27.08
N SER A 513 -26.71 17.88 28.15
CA SER A 513 -27.94 17.35 28.76
C SER A 513 -29.23 17.79 28.06
N ASP A 514 -29.20 18.94 27.39
CA ASP A 514 -30.36 19.57 26.75
C ASP A 514 -30.40 19.40 25.23
N GLY A 515 -29.43 18.68 24.66
CA GLY A 515 -29.36 18.45 23.22
C GLY A 515 -28.90 19.68 22.42
N LEU A 516 -28.22 20.64 23.05
CA LEU A 516 -27.71 21.83 22.36
C LEU A 516 -26.20 21.97 22.52
N CYS A 517 -25.49 22.13 21.39
CA CYS A 517 -24.12 22.62 21.39
C CYS A 517 -24.11 24.14 21.53
N LYS A 518 -23.89 24.65 22.75
CA LYS A 518 -23.85 26.10 23.03
C LYS A 518 -22.47 26.70 22.76
N SER A 519 -21.98 26.57 21.52
CA SER A 519 -20.70 27.14 21.11
C SER A 519 -20.67 28.65 21.36
N PHE A 520 -19.77 29.11 22.22
CA PHE A 520 -19.65 30.51 22.66
C PHE A 520 -20.88 31.06 23.43
N GLY A 521 -21.84 30.22 23.80
CA GLY A 521 -23.04 30.58 24.57
C GLY A 521 -22.88 30.27 26.07
N GLU A 522 -23.64 30.98 26.91
CA GLU A 522 -23.68 30.73 28.35
C GLU A 522 -24.37 29.39 28.68
N GLY A 523 -23.89 28.70 29.72
CA GLY A 523 -24.53 27.48 30.24
C GLY A 523 -24.37 26.24 29.36
N GLY A 524 -23.29 26.16 28.56
CA GLY A 524 -22.90 24.93 27.86
C GLY A 524 -22.34 23.89 28.83
N ASP A 525 -22.83 22.65 28.76
CA ASP A 525 -22.47 21.57 29.69
C ASP A 525 -21.94 20.30 28.99
N GLY A 526 -21.71 20.38 27.67
CA GLY A 526 -21.21 19.29 26.83
C GLY A 526 -21.45 19.55 25.34
N TYR A 527 -21.25 18.52 24.52
CA TYR A 527 -21.58 18.54 23.09
C TYR A 527 -22.62 17.48 22.71
N VAL A 528 -23.24 17.64 21.55
CA VAL A 528 -24.19 16.68 20.96
C VAL A 528 -23.47 15.86 19.90
N PRO A 529 -23.40 14.53 20.02
CA PRO A 529 -22.78 13.68 19.01
C PRO A 529 -23.49 13.78 17.65
N GLY A 530 -22.73 13.96 16.59
CA GLY A 530 -23.24 13.98 15.21
C GLY A 530 -22.63 12.85 14.39
N GLU A 531 -23.45 12.28 13.50
CA GLU A 531 -23.02 11.38 12.43
C GLU A 531 -22.64 12.18 11.18
N GLY A 532 -21.76 11.62 10.36
CA GLY A 532 -21.41 12.21 9.08
C GLY A 532 -20.31 11.46 8.36
N VAL A 533 -20.26 11.66 7.05
CA VAL A 533 -19.18 11.20 6.19
C VAL A 533 -18.83 12.30 5.19
N GLY A 534 -17.55 12.47 4.91
CA GLY A 534 -17.08 13.39 3.88
C GLY A 534 -15.73 12.96 3.30
N ALA A 535 -15.51 13.29 2.03
CA ALA A 535 -14.27 13.04 1.30
C ALA A 535 -13.97 14.20 0.33
N VAL A 536 -12.67 14.49 0.16
CA VAL A 536 -12.09 15.46 -0.79
C VAL A 536 -10.95 14.84 -1.58
#